data_AF-S7VEW8-F1
#
_entry.id   AF-S7VEW8-F1
#
_cell.length_a   1.000
_cell.length_b   1.000
_cell.length_c   1.000
_cell.angle_alpha   90.00
_cell.angle_beta   90.00
_cell.angle_gamma   90.00
#
_symmetry.space_group_name_H-M   'P 1'
#
loop_
_entity.id
_entity.type
_entity.pdbx_description
1 polymer ?
#
loop_
_entity_poly.entity_id
_entity_poly.type
_entity_poly.pdbx_seq_one_letter_code
_entity_poly.pdbx_strand_id
1 'polypeptide(L)' 'MWMIFIDSNDIVSHFKLRSKLNELEKQKEFYQERKEKIKVEREELLSNFELLEKFARERYLMKRKTEDLYVIMEE' A
#
# COMPACT_ATOMS: atom_id res chain seq x y z
N MET A 1 -31.75 -34.97 -20.16
CA MET A 1 -30.90 -35.08 -18.95
C MET A 1 -29.40 -34.80 -19.26
N TRP A 2 -29.10 -33.87 -20.18
CA TRP A 2 -27.73 -33.41 -20.49
C TRP A 2 -27.50 -31.94 -20.07
N MET A 3 -28.59 -31.17 -20.00
CA MET A 3 -28.60 -29.76 -19.58
C MET A 3 -28.10 -29.57 -18.14
N ILE A 4 -28.42 -30.47 -17.20
CA ILE A 4 -28.03 -30.33 -15.78
C ILE A 4 -26.51 -30.47 -15.59
N PHE A 5 -25.86 -31.34 -16.36
CA PHE A 5 -24.42 -31.56 -16.28
C PHE A 5 -23.61 -30.40 -16.89
N ILE A 6 -24.18 -29.68 -17.88
CA ILE A 6 -23.55 -28.48 -18.47
C ILE A 6 -23.89 -27.21 -17.66
N ASP A 7 -25.09 -27.12 -17.08
CA ASP A 7 -25.56 -25.95 -16.29
C ASP A 7 -24.97 -25.89 -14.86
N SER A 8 -24.59 -27.05 -14.28
CA SER A 8 -23.89 -27.09 -12.98
C SER A 8 -22.55 -26.35 -13.00
N ASN A 9 -21.88 -26.33 -14.15
CA ASN A 9 -20.62 -25.61 -14.33
C ASN A 9 -20.82 -24.09 -14.32
N ASP A 10 -22.01 -23.63 -14.71
CA ASP A 10 -22.36 -22.21 -14.79
C ASP A 10 -22.55 -21.63 -13.38
N ILE A 11 -23.25 -22.36 -12.50
CA ILE A 11 -23.47 -21.95 -11.10
C ILE A 11 -22.15 -21.84 -10.33
N VAL A 12 -21.26 -22.83 -10.48
CA VAL A 12 -19.94 -22.81 -9.83
C VAL A 12 -19.07 -21.68 -10.38
N SER A 13 -19.11 -21.45 -11.69
CA SER A 13 -18.40 -20.34 -12.34
C SER A 13 -18.90 -18.98 -11.85
N HIS A 14 -20.21 -18.81 -11.74
CA HIS A 14 -20.83 -17.60 -11.21
C HIS A 14 -20.47 -17.36 -9.74
N PHE A 15 -20.45 -18.41 -8.91
CA PHE A 15 -20.03 -18.28 -7.51
C PHE A 15 -18.56 -17.87 -7.39
N LYS A 16 -17.67 -18.50 -8.18
CA LYS A 16 -16.25 -18.13 -8.23
C LYS A 16 -16.06 -16.68 -8.71
N LEU A 17 -16.80 -16.27 -9.73
CA LEU A 17 -16.75 -14.90 -10.25
C LEU A 17 -17.22 -13.88 -9.20
N ARG A 18 -18.33 -14.15 -8.51
CA ARG A 18 -18.82 -13.31 -7.40
C ARG A 18 -17.83 -13.23 -6.25
N SER A 19 -17.23 -14.36 -5.88
CA SER A 19 -16.17 -14.39 -4.85
C SER A 19 -14.96 -13.57 -5.27
N LYS A 20 -14.54 -13.67 -6.55
CA LYS A 20 -13.44 -12.88 -7.08
C LYS A 20 -13.77 -11.38 -7.13
N LEU A 21 -15.00 -11.03 -7.49
CA LEU A 21 -15.49 -9.65 -7.46
C LEU A 21 -15.40 -9.07 -6.04
N ASN A 22 -15.93 -9.78 -5.05
CA ASN A 22 -15.86 -9.35 -3.66
C ASN A 22 -14.41 -9.24 -3.16
N GLU A 23 -13.52 -10.13 -3.59
CA GLU A 23 -12.09 -10.05 -3.27
C GLU A 23 -11.45 -8.78 -3.86
N LEU A 24 -11.74 -8.47 -5.12
CA LEU A 24 -11.24 -7.28 -5.80
C LEU A 24 -11.79 -5.99 -5.17
N GLU A 25 -13.07 -5.98 -4.77
CA GLU A 25 -13.68 -4.86 -4.06
C GLU A 25 -13.01 -4.63 -2.70
N LYS A 26 -12.78 -5.69 -1.92
CA LYS A 26 -12.05 -5.59 -0.65
C LYS A 26 -10.62 -5.08 -0.84
N GLN A 27 -9.92 -5.57 -1.87
CA GLN A 27 -8.58 -5.06 -2.18
C GLN A 27 -8.62 -3.58 -2.55
N LYS A 28 -9.60 -3.17 -3.37
CA LYS A 28 -9.79 -1.76 -3.74
C LYS A 28 -10.02 -0.89 -2.51
N GLU A 29 -10.95 -1.27 -1.62
CA GLU A 29 -11.23 -0.55 -0.39
C GLU A 29 -9.99 -0.44 0.50
N PHE A 30 -9.27 -1.55 0.70
CA PHE A 30 -8.03 -1.58 1.46
C PHE A 30 -6.98 -0.60 0.91
N TYR A 31 -6.75 -0.60 -0.41
CA TYR A 31 -5.78 0.32 -1.02
C TYR A 31 -6.25 1.77 -0.98
N GLN A 32 -7.55 2.04 -1.09
CA GLN A 32 -8.11 3.38 -0.94
C GLN A 32 -7.90 3.90 0.48
N GLU A 33 -8.20 3.09 1.50
CA GLU A 33 -7.97 3.46 2.90
C GLU A 33 -6.48 3.71 3.19
N ARG A 34 -5.61 2.83 2.70
CA ARG A 34 -4.15 3.02 2.84
C ARG A 34 -3.66 4.28 2.15
N LYS A 35 -4.22 4.62 0.99
CA LYS A 35 -3.85 5.83 0.27
C LYS A 35 -4.20 7.08 1.08
N GLU A 36 -5.39 7.13 1.67
CA GLU A 36 -5.78 8.26 2.52
C GLU A 36 -4.92 8.34 3.79
N LYS A 37 -4.63 7.21 4.45
CA LYS A 37 -3.71 7.18 5.60
C LYS A 37 -2.32 7.71 5.25
N ILE A 38 -1.72 7.23 4.16
CA ILE A 38 -0.42 7.70 3.68
C ILE A 38 -0.46 9.19 3.34
N LYS A 39 -1.57 9.68 2.78
CA LYS A 39 -1.73 11.10 2.45
C LYS A 39 -1.73 11.97 3.72
N VAL A 40 -2.47 11.56 4.74
CA VAL A 40 -2.51 12.26 6.04
C VAL A 40 -1.12 12.22 6.70
N GLU A 41 -0.49 11.05 6.80
CA GLU A 41 0.87 10.92 7.34
C GLU A 41 1.87 11.80 6.58
N ARG A 42 1.76 11.87 5.26
CA ARG A 42 2.60 12.75 4.43
C ARG A 42 2.35 14.22 4.73
N GLU A 43 1.09 14.63 4.87
CA GLU A 43 0.75 16.01 5.20
C GLU A 43 1.27 16.39 6.59
N GLU A 44 1.13 15.51 7.59
CA GLU A 44 1.71 15.70 8.92
C GLU A 44 3.24 15.79 8.88
N LEU A 45 3.91 14.89 8.17
CA LEU A 45 5.36 14.90 7.98
C LEU A 45 5.85 16.20 7.30
N LEU A 46 5.14 16.67 6.28
CA LEU A 46 5.50 17.88 5.54
C LEU A 46 5.11 19.17 6.29
N SER A 47 4.15 19.11 7.21
CA SER A 47 3.73 20.27 8.00
C SER A 47 4.80 20.75 8.98
N ASN A 48 5.67 19.85 9.45
CA ASN A 48 6.74 20.15 10.39
C ASN A 48 8.11 19.92 9.76
N PHE A 49 8.80 21.01 9.43
CA PHE A 49 10.12 20.99 8.82
C PHE A 49 11.16 20.21 9.63
N GLU A 50 11.11 20.27 10.96
CA GLU A 50 12.03 19.54 11.84
C GLU A 50 11.81 18.03 11.76
N LEU A 51 10.55 17.60 11.75
CA LEU A 51 10.19 16.18 11.60
C LEU A 51 10.58 15.64 10.21
N LEU A 52 10.38 16.44 9.17
CA LEU A 52 10.78 16.12 7.81
C LEU A 52 12.31 15.98 7.68
N GLU A 53 13.06 16.92 8.25
CA GLU A 53 14.53 16.89 8.23
C GLU A 53 15.05 15.67 8.98
N LYS A 54 14.49 15.36 10.16
CA LYS A 54 14.83 14.15 10.92
C LYS A 54 14.56 12.88 10.12
N PHE A 55 13.37 12.74 9.53
CA PHE A 55 13.00 11.58 8.72
C PHE A 55 13.93 11.41 7.50
N ALA A 56 14.23 12.48 6.80
CA ALA A 56 15.14 12.47 5.65
C ALA A 56 16.57 12.06 6.03
N ARG A 57 17.07 12.52 7.19
CA ARG A 57 18.39 12.16 7.71
C ARG A 57 18.45 10.70 8.17
N GLU A 58 17.45 10.21 8.90
CA GLU A 58 17.45 8.83 9.44
C GLU A 58 17.17 7.76 8.38
N ARG A 59 16.21 7.99 7.47
CA ARG A 59 15.80 6.98 6.50
C ARG A 59 16.60 7.01 5.20
N TYR A 60 16.99 8.20 4.77
CA TYR A 60 17.60 8.41 3.46
C TYR A 60 19.01 8.98 3.55
N LEU A 61 19.54 9.17 4.76
CA LEU A 61 20.90 9.69 4.97
C LEU A 61 21.11 11.02 4.24
N MET A 62 20.08 11.85 4.15
CA MET A 62 20.17 13.14 3.48
C MET A 62 21.07 14.11 4.25
N LYS A 63 21.87 14.89 3.54
CA LYS A 63 22.75 15.92 4.10
C LYS A 63 22.62 17.25 3.36
N ARG A 64 22.90 18.36 4.05
CA ARG A 64 23.03 19.67 3.39
C ARG A 64 24.35 19.73 2.64
N LYS A 65 24.45 20.57 1.60
CA LYS A 65 25.70 20.72 0.81
C LYS A 65 26.89 21.22 1.64
N THR A 66 26.60 21.92 2.74
CA THR A 66 27.60 22.46 3.68
C THR A 66 27.96 21.50 4.81
N GLU A 67 27.44 20.28 4.79
CA GLU A 67 27.62 19.29 5.86
C GLU A 67 28.26 17.99 5.34
N ASP A 68 29.05 17.37 6.20
CA ASP A 68 29.61 16.05 5.97
C ASP A 68 28.88 15.01 6.81
N LEU A 69 28.52 13.90 6.17
CA LEU A 69 27.79 12.79 6.78
C LEU A 69 28.76 11.62 7.01
N TYR A 70 28.83 11.15 8.25
CA TYR A 70 29.62 9.99 8.63
C TYR A 70 28.67 8.86 9.04
N VAL A 71 28.80 7.67 8.44
CA VAL A 71 28.06 6.46 8.81
C VAL A 71 29.06 5.50 9.44
N ILE A 72 28.88 5.19 10.71
CA ILE A 72 29.74 4.26 11.45
C ILE A 72 29.10 2.87 11.33
N MET A 73 29.83 1.93 10.74
CA MET A 73 29.45 0.52 10.74
C MET A 73 30.28 -0.17 11.84
N GLU A 74 29.61 -0.85 12.76
CA GLU A 74 30.30 -1.78 13.66
C GLU A 74 30.61 -3.07 12.88
N GLU A 75 31.86 -3.52 12.90
CA GLU A 75 32.32 -4.79 12.31
C GLU A 75 31.87 -6.01 13.12
#